data_AF-A0A7X3UZ17-F1
#
_entry.id   AF-A0A7X3UZ17-F1
#
_cell.length_a   1.000
_cell.length_b   1.000
_cell.length_c   1.000
_cell.angle_alpha   90.00
_cell.angle_beta   90.00
_cell.angle_gamma   90.00
#
_symmetry.space_group_name_H-M   'P 1'
#
loop_
_entity.id
_entity.type
_entity.pdbx_description
1 polymer ?
#
loop_
_entity_poly.entity_id
_entity_poly.type
_entity_poly.pdbx_seq_one_letter_code
_entity_poly.pdbx_strand_id
1 'polypeptide(L)'
;MKPIVARLALAAMVALMTHACVSTGEGTALPRRTGDITPAELEGISATHAMDALILLRPQWLRARNGLATVVINAQPSNRERLAEIPIRSIARVTFMTPADATTRFGTGFFNGAIVVTLR
;
A
#
# COMPACT_ATOMS: atom_id res chain seq x y z
N MET A 1 -0.93 66.13 22.81
CA MET A 1 -1.61 65.94 21.50
C MET A 1 -0.64 65.18 20.59
N LYS A 2 -0.61 63.84 20.63
CA LYS A 2 -1.30 62.90 19.71
C LYS A 2 -0.99 63.18 18.23
N PRO A 3 0.10 62.60 17.69
CA PRO A 3 -0.05 61.81 16.47
C PRO A 3 0.86 60.56 16.38
N ILE A 4 1.31 59.97 17.49
CA ILE A 4 2.10 58.71 17.45
C ILE A 4 1.19 57.48 17.47
N VAL A 5 0.07 57.56 18.19
CA VAL A 5 -0.91 56.46 18.30
C VAL A 5 -1.59 56.15 16.97
N ALA A 6 -1.69 57.13 16.07
CA ALA A 6 -2.32 56.98 14.76
C ALA A 6 -1.53 56.07 13.79
N ARG A 7 -0.20 55.99 13.93
CA ARG A 7 0.64 55.12 13.09
C ARG A 7 0.64 53.67 13.58
N LEU A 8 0.48 53.45 14.88
CA LEU A 8 0.33 52.12 15.47
C LEU A 8 -1.04 51.49 15.19
N ALA A 9 -2.09 52.31 15.03
CA ALA A 9 -3.42 51.82 14.68
C ALA A 9 -3.51 51.25 13.25
N LEU A 10 -2.69 51.71 12.31
CA LEU A 10 -2.68 51.21 10.93
C LEU A 10 -1.94 49.86 10.79
N ALA A 11 -0.97 49.58 11.66
CA ALA A 11 -0.25 48.30 11.64
C ALA A 11 -1.08 47.13 12.21
N ALA A 12 -2.11 47.42 13.01
CA ALA A 12 -2.96 46.39 13.63
C ALA A 12 -4.05 45.84 12.69
N MET A 13 -4.31 46.47 11.54
CA MET A 13 -5.39 46.06 10.63
C MET A 13 -4.94 45.08 9.52
N VAL A 14 -3.63 44.85 9.37
CA VAL A 14 -3.07 43.88 8.39
C VAL A 14 -2.87 42.48 9.00
N ALA A 15 -2.94 42.35 10.33
CA ALA A 15 -2.65 41.10 11.03
C ALA A 15 -3.85 40.13 11.16
N LEU A 16 -5.04 40.46 10.64
CA LEU A 16 -6.28 39.69 10.87
C LEU A 16 -6.83 38.92 9.64
N MET A 17 -6.06 38.82 8.55
CA MET A 17 -6.49 38.15 7.30
C MET A 17 -5.61 36.92 6.93
N THR A 18 -5.13 36.16 7.91
CA THR A 18 -4.56 34.83 7.68
C THR A 18 -5.33 33.75 8.42
N HIS A 19 -6.65 33.68 8.20
CA HIS A 19 -7.43 32.47 8.38
C HIS A 19 -7.27 31.55 7.16
N ALA A 20 -6.04 31.06 6.93
CA ALA A 20 -5.86 29.85 6.14
C ALA A 20 -5.99 28.68 7.10
N CYS A 21 -7.21 28.16 7.19
CA CYS A 21 -7.51 26.90 7.84
C CYS A 21 -6.80 25.79 7.06
N VAL A 22 -5.49 25.58 7.31
CA VAL A 22 -4.85 24.33 6.94
C VAL A 22 -5.24 23.33 8.01
N SER A 23 -6.42 22.74 7.81
CA SER A 23 -6.71 21.43 8.34
C SER A 23 -5.70 20.49 7.70
N THR A 24 -4.54 20.36 8.35
CA THR A 24 -3.69 19.19 8.17
C THR A 24 -4.50 18.07 8.80
N GLY A 25 -5.35 17.46 7.99
CA GLY A 25 -5.88 16.15 8.28
C GLY A 25 -4.70 15.19 8.33
N GLU A 26 -4.02 15.13 9.47
CA GLU A 26 -3.50 13.89 10.00
C GLU A 26 -4.72 12.99 10.26
N GLY A 27 -5.33 12.55 9.17
CA GLY A 27 -5.92 11.24 9.18
C GLY A 27 -4.75 10.35 9.55
N THR A 28 -4.78 9.83 10.78
CA THR A 28 -4.09 8.61 11.18
C THR A 28 -4.59 7.52 10.22
N ALA A 29 -4.15 7.58 8.97
CA ALA A 29 -4.22 6.50 8.05
C ALA A 29 -3.33 5.47 8.72
N LEU A 30 -3.97 4.49 9.38
CA LEU A 30 -3.34 3.23 9.76
C LEU A 30 -2.27 2.95 8.71
N PRO A 31 -0.98 2.87 9.09
CA PRO A 31 0.10 2.81 8.11
C PRO A 31 -0.28 1.77 7.08
N ARG A 32 -0.58 2.23 5.86
CA ARG A 32 -1.14 1.37 4.83
C ARG A 32 -0.08 0.32 4.62
N ARG A 33 -0.29 -0.88 5.17
CA ARG A 33 0.63 -2.01 5.06
C ARG A 33 0.61 -2.41 3.59
N THR A 34 1.43 -1.71 2.82
CA THR A 34 1.55 -1.84 1.36
C THR A 34 2.84 -2.55 0.99
N GLY A 35 3.67 -2.88 2.00
CA GLY A 35 4.89 -3.65 1.82
C GLY A 35 4.66 -5.15 1.72
N ASP A 36 5.74 -5.85 1.39
CA ASP A 36 5.85 -7.29 1.29
C ASP A 36 5.29 -8.01 2.51
N ILE A 37 4.71 -9.19 2.29
CA ILE A 37 4.34 -10.12 3.35
C ILE A 37 5.60 -10.88 3.75
N THR A 38 6.01 -10.69 4.99
CA THR A 38 7.19 -11.35 5.58
C THR A 38 6.78 -12.60 6.37
N PRO A 39 7.72 -13.53 6.65
CA PRO A 39 7.41 -14.70 7.47
C PRO A 39 6.91 -14.35 8.87
N ALA A 40 7.44 -13.28 9.48
CA ALA A 40 6.98 -12.81 10.79
C ALA A 40 5.51 -12.36 10.78
N GLU A 41 5.02 -11.81 9.65
CA GLU A 41 3.59 -11.49 9.51
C GLU A 41 2.73 -12.75 9.33
N LEU A 42 3.25 -13.77 8.65
CA LEU A 42 2.56 -15.05 8.46
C LEU A 42 2.43 -15.85 9.76
N GLU A 43 3.43 -15.75 10.65
CA GLU A 43 3.41 -16.37 11.97
C GLU A 43 2.38 -15.74 12.92
N GLY A 44 2.00 -14.47 12.67
CA GLY A 44 1.03 -13.72 13.48
C GLY A 44 -0.43 -13.97 13.13
N ILE A 45 -0.74 -14.85 12.16
CA ILE A 45 -2.10 -15.12 11.71
C ILE A 45 -2.43 -16.62 11.74
N SER A 46 -3.72 -16.94 11.86
CA SER A 46 -4.20 -18.33 11.89
C SER A 46 -4.43 -18.94 10.49
N ALA A 47 -3.70 -18.48 9.48
CA ALA A 47 -3.84 -18.98 8.10
C ALA A 47 -3.02 -20.27 7.90
N THR A 48 -3.55 -21.21 7.11
CA THR A 48 -2.81 -22.43 6.75
C THR A 48 -2.14 -22.30 5.38
N HIS A 49 -2.81 -21.64 4.43
CA HIS A 49 -2.36 -21.54 3.04
C HIS A 49 -2.11 -20.09 2.61
N ALA A 50 -1.34 -19.92 1.53
CA ALA A 50 -0.96 -18.60 1.02
C ALA A 50 -2.17 -17.75 0.63
N MET A 51 -3.21 -18.37 0.04
CA MET A 51 -4.44 -17.67 -0.32
C MET A 51 -5.13 -17.06 0.90
N ASP A 52 -5.28 -17.83 1.99
CA ASP A 52 -5.92 -17.36 3.23
C ASP A 52 -5.13 -16.19 3.83
N ALA A 53 -3.80 -16.33 3.86
CA ALA A 53 -2.92 -15.26 4.34
C ALA A 53 -3.07 -13.98 3.53
N LEU A 54 -3.20 -14.10 2.20
CA LEU A 54 -3.33 -12.96 1.31
C LEU A 54 -4.68 -12.24 1.48
N ILE A 55 -5.76 -12.99 1.67
CA ILE A 55 -7.10 -12.45 1.95
C ILE A 55 -7.09 -11.67 3.27
N LEU A 56 -6.43 -12.20 4.30
CA LEU A 56 -6.38 -11.58 5.62
C LEU A 56 -5.46 -10.35 5.67
N LEU A 57 -4.25 -10.46 5.12
CA LEU A 57 -3.22 -9.43 5.25
C LEU A 57 -3.30 -8.34 4.18
N ARG A 58 -3.65 -8.71 2.95
CA ARG A 58 -3.61 -7.81 1.77
C ARG A 58 -4.77 -8.06 0.80
N PRO A 59 -6.04 -7.93 1.24
CA PRO A 59 -7.20 -8.18 0.36
C PRO A 59 -7.26 -7.26 -0.86
N GLN A 60 -6.60 -6.10 -0.80
CA GLN A 60 -6.48 -5.15 -1.91
C GLN A 60 -5.60 -5.67 -3.06
N TRP A 61 -4.62 -6.55 -2.81
CA TRP A 61 -3.77 -7.12 -3.88
C TRP A 61 -4.53 -8.09 -4.79
N LEU A 62 -5.60 -8.68 -4.26
CA LEU A 62 -6.52 -9.55 -5.02
C LEU A 62 -7.49 -8.75 -5.91
N ARG A 63 -7.74 -7.49 -5.56
CA ARG A 63 -8.59 -6.54 -6.30
C ARG A 63 -7.70 -5.58 -7.08
N ALA A 64 -7.09 -6.05 -8.16
CA ALA A 64 -6.42 -5.12 -9.07
C ALA A 64 -7.46 -4.26 -9.80
N ARG A 65 -7.04 -3.05 -10.19
CA ARG A 65 -7.93 -1.97 -10.65
C ARG A 65 -8.86 -2.39 -11.81
N ASN A 66 -8.40 -3.29 -12.68
CA ASN A 66 -9.08 -3.69 -13.90
C ASN A 66 -9.25 -5.22 -14.02
N GLY A 67 -9.11 -5.97 -12.91
CA GLY A 67 -9.22 -7.43 -12.93
C GLY A 67 -8.42 -8.11 -11.82
N LEU A 68 -8.05 -9.36 -12.04
CA LEU A 68 -7.26 -10.16 -11.09
C LEU A 68 -5.77 -10.02 -11.41
N ALA A 69 -4.94 -9.88 -10.37
CA ALA A 69 -3.48 -9.92 -10.52
C ALA A 69 -3.01 -11.34 -10.88
N THR A 70 -1.99 -11.43 -11.74
CA THR A 70 -1.39 -12.70 -12.14
C THR A 70 -0.53 -13.24 -11.00
N VAL A 71 -0.57 -14.55 -10.75
CA VAL A 71 0.26 -15.16 -9.71
C VAL A 71 1.56 -15.65 -10.33
N VAL A 72 2.67 -15.42 -9.62
CA VAL A 72 4.00 -15.89 -10.00
C VAL A 72 4.58 -16.61 -8.79
N ILE A 73 5.00 -17.87 -8.97
CA ILE A 73 5.61 -18.67 -7.91
C ILE A 73 7.05 -18.96 -8.31
N ASN A 74 8.03 -18.59 -7.49
CA ASN A 74 9.46 -18.77 -7.78
C ASN A 74 9.85 -18.28 -9.19
N ALA A 75 9.38 -17.07 -9.55
CA ALA A 75 9.57 -16.44 -10.86
C ALA A 75 8.88 -17.13 -12.06
N GLN A 76 8.08 -18.18 -11.84
CA GLN A 76 7.29 -18.82 -12.89
C GLN A 76 5.81 -18.37 -12.82
N PRO A 77 5.22 -17.90 -13.93
CA PRO A 77 3.78 -17.62 -13.99
C PRO A 77 2.97 -18.87 -13.62
N SER A 78 1.97 -18.67 -12.77
CA SER A 78 1.13 -19.74 -12.27
C SER A 78 -0.31 -19.29 -12.14
N ASN A 79 -1.20 -20.28 -12.04
CA ASN A 79 -2.60 -20.04 -11.75
C ASN A 79 -2.80 -19.68 -10.28
N ARG A 80 -3.93 -19.04 -9.99
CA ARG A 80 -4.24 -18.57 -8.64
C ARG A 80 -4.63 -19.70 -7.70
N GLU A 81 -5.18 -20.79 -8.24
CA GLU A 81 -5.62 -21.96 -7.50
C GLU A 81 -4.44 -22.59 -6.73
N ARG A 82 -3.24 -22.51 -7.32
CA ARG A 82 -1.99 -22.92 -6.67
C ARG A 82 -1.71 -22.20 -5.35
N LEU A 83 -2.16 -20.96 -5.15
CA LEU A 83 -1.98 -20.25 -3.87
C LEU A 83 -2.72 -20.95 -2.72
N ALA A 84 -3.82 -21.64 -3.01
CA ALA A 84 -4.56 -22.40 -2.01
C ALA A 84 -3.84 -23.71 -1.62
N GLU A 85 -2.91 -24.19 -2.44
CA GLU A 85 -2.12 -25.41 -2.19
C GLU A 85 -0.81 -25.12 -1.44
N ILE A 86 -0.34 -23.86 -1.44
CA ILE A 86 0.94 -23.48 -0.85
C ILE A 86 0.78 -23.28 0.66
N PRO A 87 1.44 -24.08 1.52
CA PRO A 87 1.40 -23.87 2.96
C PRO A 87 2.19 -22.62 3.35
N ILE A 88 1.71 -21.84 4.33
CA ILE A 88 2.38 -20.60 4.76
C ILE A 88 3.83 -20.82 5.21
N ARG A 89 4.14 -22.01 5.73
CA ARG A 89 5.48 -22.36 6.22
C ARG A 89 6.54 -22.43 5.12
N SER A 90 6.15 -22.73 3.88
CA SER A 90 7.08 -22.77 2.74
C SER A 90 7.34 -21.39 2.13
N ILE A 91 6.64 -20.34 2.56
CA ILE A 91 6.75 -19.01 1.99
C ILE A 91 7.93 -18.26 2.62
N ALA A 92 8.84 -17.77 1.78
CA ALA A 92 9.90 -16.86 2.17
C ALA A 92 9.43 -15.40 2.11
N ARG A 93 8.67 -15.04 1.07
CA ARG A 93 8.17 -13.67 0.84
C ARG A 93 7.00 -13.67 -0.13
N VAL A 94 6.03 -12.77 0.09
CA VAL A 94 5.03 -12.43 -0.93
C VAL A 94 5.09 -10.94 -1.23
N THR A 95 5.22 -10.58 -2.51
CA THR A 95 5.31 -9.20 -2.97
C THR A 95 4.26 -8.94 -4.03
N PHE A 96 3.61 -7.78 -3.98
CA PHE A 96 2.83 -7.29 -5.09
C PHE A 96 3.69 -6.39 -5.97
N MET A 97 3.82 -6.74 -7.24
CA MET A 97 4.45 -5.91 -8.26
C MET A 97 3.40 -5.17 -9.06
N THR A 98 3.65 -3.89 -9.32
CA THR A 98 2.78 -3.08 -10.17
C THR A 98 2.78 -3.63 -11.60
N PRO A 99 1.77 -3.31 -12.43
CA PRO A 99 1.76 -3.73 -13.84
C PRO A 99 3.03 -3.34 -14.60
N ALA A 100 3.58 -2.15 -14.33
CA ALA A 100 4.80 -1.66 -14.97
C ALA A 100 6.02 -2.50 -14.56
N ASP A 101 6.20 -2.74 -13.26
CA ASP A 101 7.33 -3.53 -12.75
C ASP A 101 7.24 -4.99 -13.20
N ALA A 102 6.04 -5.56 -13.14
CA ALA A 102 5.80 -6.93 -13.57
C ALA A 102 6.05 -7.09 -15.07
N THR A 103 5.63 -6.11 -15.89
CA THR A 103 5.90 -6.13 -17.33
C THR A 103 7.38 -6.03 -17.64
N THR A 104 8.10 -5.19 -16.89
CA THR A 104 9.55 -5.03 -17.02
C THR A 104 10.31 -6.31 -16.67
N ARG A 105 9.83 -7.05 -15.66
CA ARG A 105 10.52 -8.24 -15.13
C ARG A 105 10.15 -9.54 -15.83
N PHE A 106 8.87 -9.73 -16.16
CA PHE A 106 8.33 -11.01 -16.66
C PHE A 106 7.80 -10.91 -18.11
N GLY A 107 7.87 -9.74 -18.73
CA GLY A 107 7.33 -9.50 -20.08
C GLY A 107 5.86 -9.07 -20.07
N THR A 108 5.26 -8.95 -21.25
CA THR A 108 3.86 -8.49 -21.40
C THR A 108 2.86 -9.49 -20.81
N GLY A 109 1.65 -9.02 -20.46
CA GLY A 109 0.56 -9.88 -19.94
C GLY A 109 0.21 -9.64 -18.47
N PHE A 110 0.95 -8.78 -17.78
CA PHE A 110 0.73 -8.43 -16.37
C PHE A 110 -0.04 -7.11 -16.19
N PHE A 111 -1.11 -6.92 -16.95
CA PHE A 111 -1.89 -5.66 -16.97
C PHE A 111 -2.47 -5.25 -15.61
N ASN A 112 -2.70 -6.24 -14.74
CA ASN A 112 -3.26 -6.09 -13.41
C ASN A 112 -2.21 -6.20 -12.28
N GLY A 113 -0.93 -6.25 -12.63
CA GLY A 113 0.16 -6.51 -11.70
C GLY A 113 0.40 -7.99 -11.46
N ALA A 114 1.37 -8.29 -10.60
CA ALA A 114 1.76 -9.65 -10.26
C ALA A 114 1.86 -9.85 -8.75
N ILE A 115 1.30 -10.95 -8.24
CA ILE A 115 1.56 -11.43 -6.89
C ILE A 115 2.69 -12.44 -6.98
N VAL A 116 3.88 -12.03 -6.54
CA VAL A 116 5.08 -12.85 -6.57
C VAL A 116 5.25 -13.54 -5.23
N VAL A 117 5.13 -14.86 -5.24
CA VAL A 117 5.38 -15.73 -4.09
C VAL A 117 6.74 -16.36 -4.27
N THR A 118 7.63 -16.12 -3.30
CA THR A 118 8.93 -16.77 -3.22
C THR A 118 8.86 -17.82 -2.12
N LEU A 119 9.17 -19.06 -2.47
CA LEU A 119 9.26 -20.17 -1.54
C LEU A 119 10.68 -20.27 -0.96
N ARG A 120 10.80 -20.96 0.17
CA ARG A 120 12.08 -21.29 0.82
C ARG A 120 12.74 -22.50 0.18
#